data_AF-A0A8J8C452-F1
#
_entry.id   AF-A0A8J8C452-F1
#
_cell.length_a   1.000
_cell.length_b   1.000
_cell.length_c   1.000
_cell.angle_alpha   90.00
_cell.angle_beta   90.00
_cell.angle_gamma   90.00
#
_symmetry.space_group_name_H-M   'P 1'
#
loop_
_entity.id
_entity.type
_entity.pdbx_description
1 polymer ?
#
loop_
_entity_poly.entity_id
_entity_poly.type
_entity_poly.pdbx_seq_one_letter_code
_entity_poly.pdbx_strand_id
1 'polypeptide(L)'
;MRLRPVALAALFVLAGCSGFAASDRTEAVTPAPVPDAEPGATGVPGLTNDSVNPAILAQAHRNALDDQSYTLTVHWDASGREWETRLGVEDERRYRYLSTQTTGAYSDRLFVEGDVRYSRHRRPLGIQYRRNRSVPASERFGHHTGRLVETYLPTGPVAVRQLGGGYLVVADRAPATFDRVRNYTVRATVASSGWVRTFSVRYFDPYQDVSVRYRFEYSAIGETTVERPAWVEERWPDDFGRETATPAMSDDG
;
A
#
# COMPACT_ATOMS: atom_id res chain seq x y z
N MET A 1 7.02 27.97 -41.38
CA MET A 1 5.88 28.29 -42.27
C MET A 1 6.31 28.08 -43.71
N ARG A 2 6.04 26.91 -44.32
CA ARG A 2 5.77 26.71 -45.76
C ARG A 2 4.97 25.41 -45.91
N LEU A 3 3.82 25.54 -46.56
CA LEU A 3 2.78 24.54 -46.79
C LEU A 3 2.90 24.01 -48.23
N ARG A 4 2.69 22.69 -48.38
CA ARG A 4 1.92 21.96 -49.44
C ARG A 4 2.53 21.92 -50.88
N PRO A 5 2.20 20.93 -51.76
CA PRO A 5 0.91 20.24 -51.88
C PRO A 5 0.88 18.73 -52.20
N VAL A 6 -0.36 18.23 -52.08
CA VAL A 6 -0.95 16.94 -52.41
C VAL A 6 -1.02 16.69 -53.93
N ALA A 7 -0.94 15.43 -54.37
CA ALA A 7 -1.57 14.98 -55.62
C ALA A 7 -2.08 13.52 -55.48
N LEU A 8 -3.40 13.40 -55.53
CA LEU A 8 -4.19 12.17 -55.72
C LEU A 8 -4.00 11.58 -57.12
N ALA A 9 -4.09 10.25 -57.25
CA ALA A 9 -4.88 9.62 -58.31
C ALA A 9 -5.06 8.12 -58.03
N ALA A 10 -6.29 7.74 -57.70
CA ALA A 10 -6.80 6.38 -57.76
C ALA A 10 -7.13 6.01 -59.21
N LEU A 11 -6.98 4.74 -59.59
CA LEU A 11 -7.89 3.94 -60.45
C LEU A 11 -7.17 2.69 -60.95
N PHE A 12 -7.65 1.50 -60.60
CA PHE A 12 -8.38 0.63 -61.54
C PHE A 12 -8.76 -0.70 -60.88
N VAL A 13 -10.05 -1.01 -60.98
CA VAL A 13 -10.67 -2.31 -60.71
C VAL A 13 -10.34 -3.24 -61.86
N LEU A 14 -9.90 -4.47 -61.60
CA LEU A 14 -10.02 -5.58 -62.54
C LEU A 14 -10.38 -6.87 -61.77
N ALA A 15 -11.61 -7.31 -62.06
CA ALA A 15 -12.06 -8.69 -62.26
C ALA A 15 -11.23 -9.83 -61.66
N GLY A 16 -11.89 -10.64 -60.84
CA GLY A 16 -11.36 -11.92 -60.36
C GLY A 16 -11.34 -13.02 -61.40
N CYS A 17 -10.66 -14.12 -61.08
CA CYS A 17 -11.12 -15.48 -61.35
C CYS A 17 -10.30 -16.51 -60.56
N SER A 18 -11.00 -17.21 -59.66
CA SER A 18 -10.90 -18.64 -59.33
C SER A 18 -9.57 -19.38 -59.55
N GLY A 19 -8.95 -19.78 -58.44
CA GLY A 19 -8.02 -20.90 -58.38
C GLY A 19 -8.11 -21.56 -57.01
N PHE A 20 -9.13 -22.41 -56.81
CA PHE A 20 -9.17 -23.33 -55.68
C PHE A 20 -8.03 -24.34 -55.86
N ALA A 21 -7.01 -24.24 -55.02
CA ALA A 21 -6.18 -25.37 -54.64
C ALA A 21 -6.21 -25.44 -53.12
N ALA A 22 -7.07 -26.31 -52.60
CA ALA A 22 -7.03 -26.71 -51.20
C ALA A 22 -5.67 -27.38 -50.95
N SER A 23 -4.80 -26.72 -50.19
CA SER A 23 -3.77 -27.41 -49.43
C SER A 23 -4.20 -27.33 -47.99
N ASP A 24 -4.76 -28.43 -47.48
CA ASP A 24 -4.74 -28.69 -46.04
C ASP A 24 -3.29 -28.79 -45.61
N ARG A 25 -2.71 -27.65 -45.26
CA ARG A 25 -1.52 -27.59 -44.43
C ARG A 25 -2.02 -27.29 -43.03
N THR A 26 -2.21 -28.35 -42.25
CA THR A 26 -2.25 -28.26 -40.79
C THR A 26 -0.90 -27.67 -40.37
N GLU A 27 -0.88 -26.35 -40.16
CA GLU A 27 0.28 -25.66 -39.64
C GLU A 27 0.44 -26.15 -38.20
N ALA A 28 1.42 -27.03 -37.98
CA ALA A 28 1.76 -27.52 -36.66
C ALA A 28 2.34 -26.33 -35.87
N VAL A 29 1.46 -25.64 -35.13
CA VAL A 29 1.86 -24.64 -34.15
C VAL A 29 2.71 -25.37 -33.12
N THR A 30 4.03 -25.21 -33.23
CA THR A 30 4.93 -25.69 -32.19
C THR A 30 4.73 -24.73 -31.01
N PRO A 31 4.27 -25.20 -29.83
CA PRO A 31 4.14 -24.33 -28.68
C PRO A 31 5.47 -23.64 -28.42
N ALA A 32 5.45 -22.31 -28.24
CA ALA A 32 6.63 -21.58 -27.78
C ALA A 32 7.11 -22.24 -26.47
N PRO A 33 8.43 -22.42 -26.27
CA PRO A 33 8.95 -22.97 -25.03
C PRO A 33 8.42 -22.16 -23.85
N VAL A 34 7.61 -22.78 -23.00
CA VAL A 34 7.21 -22.19 -21.72
C VAL A 34 8.48 -22.13 -20.87
N PRO A 35 8.89 -20.98 -20.34
CA PRO A 35 10.03 -20.93 -19.42
C PRO A 35 9.75 -21.86 -18.25
N ASP A 36 10.60 -22.87 -18.06
CA ASP A 36 10.59 -23.68 -16.85
C ASP A 36 10.77 -22.73 -15.66
N ALA A 37 9.88 -22.83 -14.66
CA ALA A 37 9.99 -22.05 -13.44
C ALA A 37 11.37 -22.31 -12.83
N GLU A 38 12.16 -21.25 -12.62
CA GLU A 38 13.51 -21.40 -12.08
C GLU A 38 13.45 -22.16 -10.74
N PRO A 39 14.25 -23.22 -10.56
CA PRO A 39 14.33 -23.93 -9.29
C PRO A 39 14.68 -22.94 -8.17
N GLY A 40 13.78 -22.78 -7.19
CA GLY A 40 13.96 -21.79 -6.11
C GLY A 40 13.06 -20.56 -6.21
N ALA A 41 12.38 -20.34 -7.34
CA ALA A 41 11.44 -19.23 -7.49
C ALA A 41 10.12 -19.49 -6.75
N THR A 42 9.71 -18.53 -5.92
CA THR A 42 8.37 -18.55 -5.31
C THR A 42 7.29 -17.96 -6.22
N GLY A 43 7.70 -17.32 -7.32
CA GLY A 43 6.83 -16.47 -8.13
C GLY A 43 6.50 -15.12 -7.49
N VAL A 44 6.89 -14.89 -6.24
CA VAL A 44 6.69 -13.62 -5.52
C VAL A 44 7.88 -12.68 -5.80
N PRO A 45 7.65 -11.45 -6.29
CA PRO A 45 8.74 -10.54 -6.57
C PRO A 45 9.60 -10.26 -5.34
N GLY A 46 10.91 -10.45 -5.48
CA GLY A 46 11.87 -10.24 -4.40
C GLY A 46 11.93 -11.38 -3.38
N LEU A 47 11.28 -12.52 -3.61
CA LEU A 47 11.32 -13.67 -2.72
C LEU A 47 11.64 -14.96 -3.48
N THR A 48 12.55 -15.74 -2.93
CA THR A 48 12.89 -17.09 -3.37
C THR A 48 12.67 -18.07 -2.22
N ASN A 49 12.93 -19.36 -2.42
CA ASN A 49 12.69 -20.39 -1.40
C ASN A 49 13.59 -20.25 -0.16
N ASP A 50 14.65 -19.46 -0.21
CA ASP A 50 15.62 -19.31 0.88
C ASP A 50 16.28 -17.92 0.95
N SER A 51 15.82 -16.94 0.15
CA SER A 51 16.40 -15.61 0.09
C SER A 51 15.36 -14.53 -0.22
N VAL A 52 15.62 -13.31 0.26
CA VAL A 52 14.78 -12.14 0.02
C VAL A 52 15.61 -10.96 -0.49
N ASN A 53 15.05 -10.23 -1.46
CA ASN A 53 15.46 -8.90 -1.83
C ASN A 53 14.40 -7.91 -1.29
N PRO A 54 14.71 -7.21 -0.19
CA PRO A 54 13.70 -6.43 0.53
C PRO A 54 13.22 -5.20 -0.25
N ALA A 55 14.04 -4.63 -1.14
CA ALA A 55 13.64 -3.50 -1.98
C ALA A 55 12.61 -3.92 -3.05
N ILE A 56 12.84 -5.06 -3.72
CA ILE A 56 11.88 -5.59 -4.70
C ILE A 56 10.58 -6.01 -4.00
N LEU A 57 10.69 -6.69 -2.83
CA LEU A 57 9.52 -7.09 -2.06
C LEU A 57 8.70 -5.89 -1.57
N ALA A 58 9.36 -4.83 -1.10
CA ALA A 58 8.67 -3.61 -0.67
C ALA A 58 8.00 -2.87 -1.84
N GLN A 59 8.59 -2.89 -3.03
CA GLN A 59 7.92 -2.36 -4.22
C GLN A 59 6.69 -3.19 -4.57
N ALA A 60 6.78 -4.52 -4.55
CA ALA A 60 5.63 -5.39 -4.79
C ALA A 60 4.53 -5.20 -3.74
N HIS A 61 4.92 -4.99 -2.48
CA HIS A 61 4.00 -4.65 -1.41
C HIS A 61 3.25 -3.34 -1.67
N ARG A 62 3.95 -2.30 -2.13
CA ARG A 62 3.34 -1.01 -2.51
C ARG A 62 2.34 -1.20 -3.64
N ASN A 63 2.78 -1.82 -4.75
CA ASN A 63 1.93 -2.07 -5.92
C ASN A 63 0.67 -2.88 -5.58
N ALA A 64 0.77 -3.81 -4.63
CA ALA A 64 -0.36 -4.64 -4.23
C ALA A 64 -1.38 -3.90 -3.32
N LEU A 65 -1.04 -2.71 -2.83
CA LEU A 65 -1.94 -1.85 -2.08
C LEU A 65 -2.54 -0.74 -2.95
N ASP A 66 -2.01 -0.52 -4.15
CA ASP A 66 -2.56 0.48 -5.08
C ASP A 66 -4.02 0.15 -5.40
N ASP A 67 -4.86 1.18 -5.39
CA ASP A 67 -6.31 1.10 -5.64
C ASP A 67 -7.07 0.13 -4.70
N GLN A 68 -6.51 -0.18 -3.53
CA GLN A 68 -7.18 -1.01 -2.51
C GLN A 68 -7.64 -0.15 -1.33
N SER A 69 -8.87 -0.38 -0.86
CA SER A 69 -9.28 0.05 0.48
C SER A 69 -8.73 -0.94 1.52
N TYR A 70 -8.27 -0.44 2.67
CA TYR A 70 -7.71 -1.27 3.73
C TYR A 70 -7.69 -0.58 5.09
N THR A 71 -7.63 -1.40 6.13
CA THR A 71 -7.29 -0.97 7.49
C THR A 71 -5.89 -1.49 7.83
N LEU A 72 -5.03 -0.61 8.33
CA LEU A 72 -3.68 -0.91 8.79
C LEU A 72 -3.60 -0.60 10.29
N THR A 73 -3.19 -1.60 11.07
CA THR A 73 -2.85 -1.43 12.49
C THR A 73 -1.35 -1.60 12.65
N VAL A 74 -0.73 -0.68 13.39
CA VAL A 74 0.69 -0.70 13.73
C VAL A 74 0.84 -0.58 15.24
N HIS A 75 1.62 -1.48 15.82
CA HIS A 75 2.07 -1.42 17.21
C HIS A 75 3.57 -1.19 17.24
N TRP A 76 3.99 -0.20 18.00
CA TRP A 76 5.39 0.05 18.31
C TRP A 76 5.57 0.10 19.82
N ASP A 77 6.54 -0.65 20.30
CA ASP A 77 6.96 -0.65 21.70
C ASP A 77 8.48 -0.50 21.76
N ALA A 78 8.94 0.43 22.57
CA ALA A 78 10.34 0.58 22.92
C ALA A 78 10.44 0.73 24.44
N SER A 79 10.82 -0.34 25.12
CA SER A 79 10.94 -0.41 26.58
C SER A 79 9.72 0.15 27.32
N GLY A 80 8.50 -0.27 26.93
CA GLY A 80 7.24 0.14 27.55
C GLY A 80 6.68 1.48 27.05
N ARG A 81 7.39 2.17 26.15
CA ARG A 81 6.85 3.33 25.43
C ARG A 81 6.07 2.82 24.23
N GLU A 82 4.80 2.57 24.46
CA GLU A 82 3.92 1.98 23.47
C GLU A 82 3.15 3.03 22.67
N TRP A 83 3.07 2.80 21.37
CA TRP A 83 2.24 3.53 20.43
C TRP A 83 1.41 2.55 19.61
N GLU A 84 0.14 2.86 19.46
CA GLU A 84 -0.74 2.20 18.53
C GLU A 84 -1.16 3.20 17.44
N THR A 85 -1.02 2.78 16.19
CA THR A 85 -1.50 3.53 15.03
C THR A 85 -2.54 2.71 14.28
N ARG A 86 -3.65 3.33 13.93
CA ARG A 86 -4.68 2.81 13.04
C ARG A 86 -4.86 3.75 11.86
N LEU A 87 -4.78 3.21 10.65
CA LEU A 87 -5.04 3.90 9.40
C LEU A 87 -6.18 3.16 8.69
N GLY A 88 -7.26 3.87 8.35
CA GLY A 88 -8.30 3.37 7.45
C GLY A 88 -8.25 4.15 6.15
N VAL A 89 -8.08 3.46 5.03
CA VAL A 89 -8.10 3.99 3.67
C VAL A 89 -9.31 3.42 2.97
N GLU A 90 -10.27 4.27 2.62
CA GLU A 90 -11.38 3.93 1.74
C GLU A 90 -11.01 4.24 0.29
N ASP A 91 -10.34 5.37 0.08
CA ASP A 91 -9.82 5.85 -1.21
C ASP A 91 -8.61 6.77 -0.98
N GLU A 92 -7.87 7.08 -2.05
CA GLU A 92 -6.70 7.97 -2.06
C GLU A 92 -7.00 9.34 -1.42
N ARG A 93 -8.22 9.87 -1.56
CA ARG A 93 -8.64 11.12 -0.90
C ARG A 93 -9.75 10.95 0.13
N ARG A 94 -9.92 9.73 0.65
CA ARG A 94 -10.79 9.45 1.80
C ARG A 94 -10.14 8.47 2.76
N TYR A 95 -9.51 9.02 3.80
CA TYR A 95 -8.79 8.23 4.79
C TYR A 95 -8.76 8.88 6.17
N ARG A 96 -8.60 8.06 7.21
CA ARG A 96 -8.43 8.50 8.59
C ARG A 96 -7.21 7.86 9.23
N TYR A 97 -6.53 8.61 10.08
CA TYR A 97 -5.35 8.16 10.81
C TYR A 97 -5.52 8.51 12.28
N LEU A 98 -5.19 7.56 13.16
CA LEU A 98 -5.15 7.73 14.59
C LEU A 98 -3.85 7.11 15.10
N SER A 99 -2.99 7.90 15.71
CA SER A 99 -1.82 7.41 16.46
C SER A 99 -1.92 7.87 17.90
N THR A 100 -1.82 6.95 18.84
CA THR A 100 -2.00 7.21 20.27
C THR A 100 -0.91 6.51 21.07
N GLN A 101 -0.30 7.24 21.99
CA GLN A 101 0.57 6.66 23.01
C GLN A 101 -0.30 6.00 24.09
N THR A 102 0.09 4.84 24.63
CA THR A 102 -0.70 4.10 25.63
C THR A 102 -1.11 4.94 26.85
N THR A 103 -0.28 5.90 27.28
CA THR A 103 -0.61 6.85 28.38
C THR A 103 -1.73 7.84 28.04
N GLY A 104 -2.08 8.00 26.76
CA GLY A 104 -3.03 8.98 26.26
C GLY A 104 -2.52 10.43 26.22
N ALA A 105 -1.30 10.69 26.69
CA ALA A 105 -0.71 12.03 26.75
C ALA A 105 -0.42 12.62 25.36
N TYR A 106 -0.18 11.75 24.38
CA TYR A 106 0.08 12.11 22.99
C TYR A 106 -0.91 11.39 22.09
N SER A 107 -1.57 12.14 21.20
CA SER A 107 -2.28 11.55 20.07
C SER A 107 -2.27 12.46 18.85
N ASP A 108 -2.23 11.85 17.68
CA ASP A 108 -2.36 12.49 16.38
C ASP A 108 -3.55 11.87 15.66
N ARG A 109 -4.53 12.71 15.30
CA ARG A 109 -5.69 12.32 14.51
C ARG A 109 -5.69 13.09 13.21
N LEU A 110 -5.93 12.40 12.10
CA LEU A 110 -6.15 12.99 10.79
C LEU A 110 -7.42 12.43 10.19
N PHE A 111 -8.12 13.27 9.43
CA PHE A 111 -9.19 12.88 8.54
C PHE A 111 -9.02 13.64 7.22
N VAL A 112 -9.15 12.92 6.12
CA VAL A 112 -9.10 13.48 4.76
C VAL A 112 -10.39 13.15 4.05
N GLU A 113 -10.95 14.19 3.43
CA GLU A 113 -12.12 14.13 2.57
C GLU A 113 -11.89 15.09 1.41
N GLY A 114 -11.72 14.53 0.21
CA GLY A 114 -11.35 15.30 -0.97
C GLY A 114 -10.02 16.03 -0.78
N ASP A 115 -9.98 17.31 -1.12
CA ASP A 115 -8.76 18.13 -1.08
C ASP A 115 -8.41 18.69 0.32
N VAL A 116 -9.18 18.32 1.35
CA VAL A 116 -9.02 18.87 2.70
C VAL A 116 -8.52 17.82 3.67
N ARG A 117 -7.49 18.18 4.45
CA ARG A 117 -7.01 17.43 5.60
C ARG A 117 -7.28 18.19 6.89
N TYR A 118 -8.04 17.55 7.76
CA TYR A 118 -8.25 17.97 9.13
C TYR A 118 -7.26 17.25 10.03
N SER A 119 -6.68 17.96 10.99
CA SER A 119 -5.82 17.34 12.01
C SER A 119 -6.15 17.82 13.41
N ARG A 120 -6.01 16.89 14.37
CA ARG A 120 -6.14 17.14 15.80
C ARG A 120 -4.95 16.51 16.52
N HIS A 121 -4.13 17.34 17.14
CA HIS A 121 -2.92 16.95 17.85
C HIS A 121 -3.12 17.20 19.34
N ARG A 122 -3.06 16.15 20.15
CA ARG A 122 -3.00 16.25 21.62
C ARG A 122 -1.56 16.13 22.07
N ARG A 123 -1.14 17.06 22.92
CA ARG A 123 0.14 17.07 23.63
C ARG A 123 -0.14 17.41 25.10
N PRO A 124 0.85 17.27 26.01
CA PRO A 124 0.67 17.63 27.43
C PRO A 124 0.21 19.08 27.66
N LEU A 125 0.58 20.01 26.77
CA LEU A 125 0.25 21.43 26.87
C LEU A 125 -1.12 21.80 26.27
N GLY A 126 -1.84 20.85 25.65
CA GLY A 126 -3.17 21.10 25.10
C GLY A 126 -3.45 20.42 23.76
N ILE A 127 -4.55 20.83 23.12
CA ILE A 127 -5.04 20.28 21.87
C ILE A 127 -4.96 21.35 20.78
N GLN A 128 -4.37 21.00 19.64
CA GLN A 128 -4.32 21.85 18.45
C GLN A 128 -5.13 21.25 17.31
N TYR A 129 -5.86 22.11 16.60
CA TYR A 129 -6.61 21.75 15.39
C TYR A 129 -6.00 22.45 14.18
N ARG A 130 -5.88 21.76 13.05
CA ARG A 130 -5.46 22.38 11.78
C ARG A 130 -6.31 21.88 10.61
N ARG A 131 -6.43 22.72 9.59
CA ARG A 131 -7.06 22.43 8.31
C ARG A 131 -6.07 22.82 7.21
N ASN A 132 -5.74 21.90 6.32
CA ASN A 132 -4.76 22.12 5.24
C ASN A 132 -5.21 21.40 3.97
N ARG A 133 -4.51 21.60 2.86
CA ARG A 133 -4.66 20.73 1.68
C ARG A 133 -4.28 19.28 2.02
N SER A 134 -5.03 18.34 1.46
CA SER A 134 -4.72 16.91 1.51
C SER A 134 -3.71 16.52 0.43
N VAL A 135 -3.20 15.30 0.58
CA VAL A 135 -2.43 14.57 -0.43
C VAL A 135 -3.00 13.15 -0.49
N PRO A 136 -2.78 12.39 -1.58
CA PRO A 136 -3.21 11.00 -1.68
C PRO A 136 -2.69 10.12 -0.52
N ALA A 137 -3.46 9.09 -0.16
CA ALA A 137 -3.12 8.12 0.88
C ALA A 137 -1.81 7.39 0.56
N SER A 138 -1.64 6.97 -0.70
CA SER A 138 -0.42 6.35 -1.23
C SER A 138 0.80 7.24 -1.08
N GLU A 139 0.69 8.53 -1.40
CA GLU A 139 1.77 9.51 -1.25
C GLU A 139 2.17 9.66 0.22
N ARG A 140 1.20 9.72 1.13
CA ARG A 140 1.46 9.95 2.56
C ARG A 140 1.93 8.71 3.30
N PHE A 141 1.35 7.56 3.00
CA PHE A 141 1.47 6.33 3.79
C PHE A 141 1.94 5.13 3.00
N GLY A 142 1.79 5.10 1.67
CA GLY A 142 2.16 3.96 0.83
C GLY A 142 3.64 3.58 0.96
N HIS A 143 4.52 4.56 1.18
CA HIS A 143 5.94 4.29 1.45
C HIS A 143 6.22 3.80 2.88
N HIS A 144 5.34 4.03 3.85
CA HIS A 144 5.65 3.80 5.26
C HIS A 144 5.92 2.32 5.55
N THR A 145 5.01 1.43 5.16
CA THR A 145 5.15 -0.01 5.42
C THR A 145 6.20 -0.66 4.54
N GLY A 146 6.30 -0.25 3.27
CA GLY A 146 7.38 -0.67 2.38
C GLY A 146 8.77 -0.33 2.94
N ARG A 147 8.94 0.87 3.54
CA ARG A 147 10.20 1.24 4.19
C ARG A 147 10.55 0.36 5.38
N LEU A 148 9.57 -0.16 6.12
CA LEU A 148 9.84 -1.09 7.24
C LEU A 148 10.31 -2.44 6.73
N VAL A 149 9.69 -2.93 5.66
CA VAL A 149 10.13 -4.14 4.96
C VAL A 149 11.58 -3.96 4.49
N GLU A 150 11.89 -2.85 3.82
CA GLU A 150 13.26 -2.49 3.40
C GLU A 150 14.24 -2.33 4.55
N THR A 151 13.81 -1.72 5.65
CA THR A 151 14.68 -1.41 6.79
C THR A 151 15.05 -2.65 7.58
N TYR A 152 14.11 -3.56 7.80
CA TYR A 152 14.29 -4.66 8.77
C TYR A 152 14.51 -6.03 8.11
N LEU A 153 14.10 -6.29 6.87
CA LEU A 153 14.51 -7.53 6.22
C LEU A 153 15.94 -7.42 5.70
N PRO A 154 16.82 -8.40 6.01
CA PRO A 154 18.15 -8.43 5.43
C PRO A 154 18.06 -8.80 3.94
N THR A 155 18.95 -8.26 3.13
CA THR A 155 19.16 -8.79 1.78
C THR A 155 19.87 -10.14 1.88
N GLY A 156 19.35 -11.16 1.20
CA GLY A 156 19.95 -12.48 1.11
C GLY A 156 19.24 -13.54 1.97
N PRO A 157 19.98 -14.49 2.57
CA PRO A 157 19.38 -15.72 3.10
C PRO A 157 18.41 -15.49 4.26
N VAL A 158 17.22 -16.08 4.12
CA VAL A 158 16.12 -16.10 5.10
C VAL A 158 15.42 -17.46 5.08
N ALA A 159 14.74 -17.84 6.16
CA ALA A 159 13.90 -19.04 6.14
C ALA A 159 12.55 -18.70 5.48
N VAL A 160 12.16 -19.46 4.45
CA VAL A 160 10.89 -19.29 3.76
C VAL A 160 10.08 -20.58 3.86
N ARG A 161 8.81 -20.45 4.22
CA ARG A 161 7.88 -21.58 4.33
C ARG A 161 6.58 -21.25 3.60
N GLN A 162 6.16 -22.12 2.68
CA GLN A 162 4.90 -21.96 1.98
C GLN A 162 3.70 -22.11 2.93
N LEU A 163 2.68 -21.29 2.70
CA LEU A 163 1.37 -21.32 3.35
C LEU A 163 0.28 -21.41 2.28
N GLY A 164 -0.96 -21.73 2.65
CA GLY A 164 -2.09 -21.89 1.72
C GLY A 164 -2.50 -20.64 0.90
N GLY A 165 -1.79 -19.52 1.03
CA GLY A 165 -2.05 -18.29 0.27
C GLY A 165 -0.81 -17.40 0.11
N GLY A 166 0.39 -17.97 0.24
CA GLY A 166 1.65 -17.23 0.18
C GLY A 166 2.76 -17.89 0.99
N TYR A 167 3.54 -17.09 1.71
CA TYR A 167 4.76 -17.54 2.39
C TYR A 167 4.91 -16.89 3.76
N LEU A 168 5.45 -17.64 4.72
CA LEU A 168 6.04 -17.12 5.93
C LEU A 168 7.54 -16.92 5.69
N VAL A 169 8.02 -15.70 5.91
CA VAL A 169 9.44 -15.34 5.85
C VAL A 169 9.93 -15.06 7.27
N VAL A 170 11.04 -15.68 7.66
CA VAL A 170 11.68 -15.48 8.98
C VAL A 170 13.15 -15.14 8.79
N ALA A 171 13.58 -14.06 9.42
CA ALA A 171 14.97 -13.64 9.44
C ALA A 171 15.46 -13.44 10.87
N ASP A 172 16.52 -14.15 11.26
CA ASP A 172 17.13 -14.04 12.60
C ASP A 172 18.48 -13.28 12.58
N ARG A 173 18.88 -12.78 11.41
CA ARG A 173 20.04 -11.92 11.25
C ARG A 173 19.59 -10.50 10.91
N ALA A 174 20.16 -9.54 11.63
CA ALA A 174 19.90 -8.13 11.37
C ALA A 174 20.55 -7.68 10.05
N PRO A 175 19.95 -6.73 9.33
CA PRO A 175 20.63 -6.02 8.25
C PRO A 175 21.93 -5.37 8.73
N ALA A 176 22.92 -5.21 7.84
CA ALA A 176 24.24 -4.66 8.18
C ALA A 176 24.20 -3.21 8.73
N THR A 177 23.11 -2.50 8.51
CA THR A 177 22.85 -1.16 9.06
C THR A 177 22.56 -1.15 10.56
N PHE A 178 22.24 -2.32 11.15
CA PHE A 178 22.03 -2.47 12.59
C PHE A 178 23.33 -2.91 13.25
N ASP A 179 23.89 -2.04 14.10
CA ASP A 179 25.11 -2.35 14.84
C ASP A 179 24.79 -3.15 16.12
N ARG A 180 25.33 -4.37 16.22
CA ARG A 180 25.40 -5.22 17.43
C ARG A 180 24.08 -5.41 18.21
N VAL A 181 22.93 -5.31 17.54
CA VAL A 181 21.64 -5.67 18.13
C VAL A 181 21.60 -7.17 18.47
N ARG A 182 20.88 -7.53 19.53
CA ARG A 182 20.74 -8.91 20.02
C ARG A 182 19.31 -9.41 19.84
N ASN A 183 19.16 -10.73 19.84
CA ASN A 183 17.84 -11.40 19.76
C ASN A 183 16.97 -10.89 18.60
N TYR A 184 17.61 -10.64 17.47
CA TYR A 184 16.96 -10.11 16.28
C TYR A 184 16.05 -11.17 15.66
N THR A 185 14.79 -10.83 15.42
CA THR A 185 13.88 -11.68 14.64
C THR A 185 12.92 -10.80 13.86
N VAL A 186 12.78 -11.09 12.57
CA VAL A 186 11.70 -10.61 11.72
C VAL A 186 10.82 -11.79 11.33
N ARG A 187 9.50 -11.58 11.33
CA ARG A 187 8.52 -12.51 10.75
C ARG A 187 7.60 -11.73 9.83
N ALA A 188 7.43 -12.19 8.61
CA ALA A 188 6.53 -11.59 7.64
C ALA A 188 5.64 -12.65 7.00
N THR A 189 4.35 -12.38 6.86
CA THR A 189 3.45 -13.19 6.02
C THR A 189 3.24 -12.45 4.71
N VAL A 190 3.65 -13.07 3.61
CA VAL A 190 3.67 -12.49 2.28
C VAL A 190 2.71 -13.25 1.39
N ALA A 191 1.74 -12.57 0.79
CA ALA A 191 0.86 -13.17 -0.21
C ALA A 191 1.60 -13.43 -1.52
N SER A 192 1.06 -14.28 -2.39
CA SER A 192 1.68 -14.56 -3.71
C SER A 192 1.85 -13.32 -4.60
N SER A 193 1.11 -12.25 -4.35
CA SER A 193 1.26 -10.95 -5.04
C SER A 193 2.47 -10.12 -4.59
N GLY A 194 3.17 -10.52 -3.52
CA GLY A 194 4.21 -9.69 -2.86
C GLY A 194 3.65 -8.79 -1.76
N TRP A 195 2.34 -8.83 -1.52
CA TRP A 195 1.73 -8.08 -0.42
C TRP A 195 2.10 -8.67 0.95
N VAL A 196 2.80 -7.88 1.77
CA VAL A 196 3.10 -8.20 3.17
C VAL A 196 1.87 -7.93 4.04
N ARG A 197 1.20 -8.99 4.49
CA ARG A 197 -0.04 -8.92 5.30
C ARG A 197 0.22 -8.63 6.77
N THR A 198 1.23 -9.29 7.31
CA THR A 198 1.69 -9.11 8.69
C THR A 198 3.21 -9.01 8.68
N PHE A 199 3.73 -8.16 9.54
CA PHE A 199 5.17 -7.96 9.70
C PHE A 199 5.46 -7.67 11.16
N SER A 200 6.41 -8.39 11.73
CA SER A 200 6.83 -8.17 13.12
C SER A 200 8.34 -8.20 13.22
N VAL A 201 8.89 -7.28 13.99
CA VAL A 201 10.31 -7.15 14.30
C VAL A 201 10.47 -7.16 15.80
N ARG A 202 11.49 -7.84 16.30
CA ARG A 202 11.97 -7.71 17.67
C ARG A 202 13.48 -7.70 17.70
N TYR A 203 14.06 -6.87 18.55
CA TYR A 203 15.48 -6.91 18.89
C TYR A 203 15.75 -6.16 20.19
N PHE A 204 16.94 -6.36 20.74
CA PHE A 204 17.47 -5.59 21.86
C PHE A 204 18.70 -4.80 21.40
N ASP A 205 18.68 -3.49 21.63
CA ASP A 205 19.83 -2.60 21.43
C ASP A 205 20.61 -2.47 22.75
N PRO A 206 21.81 -3.08 22.87
CA PRO A 206 22.60 -3.02 24.10
C PRO A 206 23.24 -1.66 24.36
N TYR A 207 23.35 -0.79 23.35
CA TYR A 207 23.93 0.55 23.52
C TYR A 207 22.92 1.53 24.11
N GLN A 208 21.65 1.39 23.72
CA GLN A 208 20.56 2.20 24.24
C GLN A 208 19.86 1.55 25.45
N ASP A 209 20.16 0.29 25.75
CA ASP A 209 19.44 -0.55 26.72
C ASP A 209 17.92 -0.60 26.44
N VAL A 210 17.57 -0.79 25.17
CA VAL A 210 16.18 -0.75 24.70
C VAL A 210 15.79 -2.04 24.00
N SER A 211 14.66 -2.61 24.43
CA SER A 211 13.97 -3.66 23.68
C SER A 211 12.97 -3.01 22.72
N VAL A 212 13.12 -3.30 21.43
CA VAL A 212 12.24 -2.78 20.38
C VAL A 212 11.34 -3.89 19.87
N ARG A 213 10.04 -3.59 19.77
CA ARG A 213 9.06 -4.41 19.07
C ARG A 213 8.29 -3.53 18.09
N TYR A 214 8.20 -3.99 16.86
CA TYR A 214 7.37 -3.37 15.84
C TYR A 214 6.46 -4.44 15.27
N ARG A 215 5.18 -4.12 15.07
CA ARG A 215 4.25 -4.97 14.32
C ARG A 215 3.35 -4.12 13.45
N PHE A 216 3.14 -4.54 12.21
CA PHE A 216 2.01 -4.07 11.42
C PHE A 216 1.17 -5.24 10.91
N GLU A 217 -0.11 -5.00 10.74
CA GLU A 217 -1.06 -5.92 10.12
C GLU A 217 -2.14 -5.18 9.37
N TYR A 218 -2.58 -5.79 8.27
CA TYR A 218 -3.66 -5.29 7.45
C TYR A 218 -4.94 -6.11 7.66
N SER A 219 -6.09 -5.45 7.54
CA SER A 219 -7.43 -6.05 7.63
C SER A 219 -8.43 -5.29 6.74
N ALA A 220 -9.64 -5.85 6.57
CA ALA A 220 -10.76 -5.24 5.82
C ALA A 220 -10.36 -4.74 4.42
N ILE A 221 -9.67 -5.58 3.65
CA ILE A 221 -9.17 -5.24 2.31
C ILE A 221 -10.31 -5.26 1.32
N GLY A 222 -10.44 -4.21 0.52
CA GLY A 222 -11.56 -4.02 -0.39
C GLY A 222 -12.88 -3.68 0.29
N GLU A 223 -12.89 -3.62 1.63
CA GLU A 223 -14.10 -3.48 2.46
C GLU A 223 -14.03 -2.28 3.41
N THR A 224 -12.90 -1.59 3.50
CA THR A 224 -12.74 -0.48 4.46
C THR A 224 -13.52 0.74 4.00
N THR A 225 -14.39 1.24 4.89
CA THR A 225 -15.07 2.53 4.76
C THR A 225 -14.60 3.49 5.85
N VAL A 226 -14.65 4.79 5.56
CA VAL A 226 -14.15 5.86 6.43
C VAL A 226 -15.27 6.85 6.72
N GLU A 227 -15.79 6.73 7.93
CA GLU A 227 -16.75 7.69 8.49
C GLU A 227 -16.07 8.99 8.90
N ARG A 228 -16.81 10.09 8.74
CA ARG A 228 -16.38 11.41 9.20
C ARG A 228 -16.33 11.43 10.73
N PRO A 229 -15.20 11.85 11.35
CA PRO A 229 -15.13 11.92 12.79
C PRO A 229 -15.90 13.12 13.38
N ALA A 230 -16.60 12.93 14.49
CA ALA A 230 -17.36 13.98 15.18
C ALA A 230 -16.54 15.25 15.52
N TRP A 231 -15.24 15.11 15.85
CA TRP A 231 -14.39 16.27 16.14
C TRP A 231 -14.14 17.18 14.93
N VAL A 232 -14.34 16.67 13.72
CA VAL A 232 -14.26 17.46 12.48
C VAL A 232 -15.53 18.28 12.33
N GLU A 233 -16.69 17.64 12.49
CA GLU A 233 -18.01 18.29 12.39
C GLU A 233 -18.19 19.35 13.47
N GLU A 234 -17.80 19.05 14.70
CA GLU A 234 -17.84 20.00 15.82
C GLU A 234 -16.94 21.22 15.57
N ARG A 235 -15.77 21.00 14.94
CA ARG A 235 -14.77 22.06 14.77
C ARG A 235 -14.95 22.91 13.52
N TRP A 236 -15.50 22.32 12.45
CA TRP A 236 -15.73 22.96 11.15
C TRP A 236 -17.12 22.60 10.60
N PRO A 237 -18.22 23.01 11.27
CA PRO A 237 -19.57 22.67 10.83
C PRO A 237 -19.92 23.24 9.44
N ASP A 238 -19.39 24.44 9.12
CA ASP A 238 -19.66 25.13 7.85
C ASP A 238 -19.10 24.40 6.61
N ASP A 239 -18.10 23.53 6.79
CA ASP A 239 -17.54 22.72 5.70
C ASP A 239 -18.53 21.64 5.22
N PHE A 240 -19.56 21.35 6.02
CA PHE A 240 -20.51 20.24 5.79
C PHE A 240 -21.98 20.68 5.80
N GLY A 241 -22.27 21.92 6.24
CA GLY A 241 -23.63 22.46 6.34
C GLY A 241 -24.15 23.07 5.04
N ARG A 242 -24.40 22.27 3.99
CA ARG A 242 -25.28 22.62 2.86
C ARG A 242 -25.84 21.37 2.16
N GLU A 243 -26.75 20.64 2.81
CA GLU A 243 -27.57 19.64 2.10
C GLU A 243 -29.05 19.64 2.49
N THR A 244 -29.50 20.54 3.39
CA THR A 244 -30.89 20.58 3.89
C THR A 244 -31.56 21.96 3.83
N ALA A 245 -31.21 22.80 2.85
CA ALA A 245 -32.04 23.95 2.49
C ALA A 245 -32.91 23.59 1.28
N THR A 246 -33.98 22.82 1.50
CA THR A 246 -35.13 22.85 0.59
C THR A 246 -35.59 24.31 0.53
N PRO A 247 -35.63 24.96 -0.65
CA PRO A 247 -36.22 26.28 -0.72
C PRO A 247 -37.69 26.12 -0.35
N ALA A 248 -38.10 26.73 0.76
CA ALA A 248 -39.51 26.98 0.99
C ALA A 248 -39.98 27.84 -0.18
N MET A 249 -40.68 27.19 -1.11
CA MET A 249 -41.39 27.86 -2.18
C MET A 249 -42.43 28.74 -1.47
N SER A 250 -42.16 30.04 -1.45
CA SER A 250 -43.14 31.04 -1.06
C SER A 250 -44.27 30.97 -2.08
N ASP A 251 -45.39 30.39 -1.66
CA ASP A 251 -46.66 30.49 -2.37
C ASP A 251 -47.24 31.86 -1.97
N ASP A 252 -46.99 32.85 -2.82
CA ASP A 252 -47.57 34.19 -2.76
C ASP A 252 -48.53 34.29 -3.94
N GLY A 253 -49.85 34.31 -3.65
CA GLY A 253 -50.89 34.74 -4.59
C GLY A 253 -52.01 33.75 -4.88
#